data_AF-A0A078QX05-F1
#
_entry.id   AF-A0A078QX05-F1
#
_cell.length_a   1.000
_cell.length_b   1.000
_cell.length_c   1.000
_cell.angle_alpha   90.00
_cell.angle_beta   90.00
_cell.angle_gamma   90.00
#
_symmetry.space_group_name_H-M   'P 1'
#
loop_
_entity.id
_entity.type
_entity.pdbx_description
1 polymer ?
#
loop_
_entity_poly.entity_id
_entity_poly.type
_entity_poly.pdbx_seq_one_letter_code
_entity_poly.pdbx_strand_id
1 'polypeptide(L)'
;MFITEEDYKVVIGDNALKVISQVSPENRTNAEAEAREEIAGYLRPKYDCTAIFSAQDEHRNRLIVMYTCDISLYHMSAAMPQKMGSEIRKERYERAIKWLEGVQAGKIVPDLPLAVGEDGLPSGNSFVYSCQKQLHHNW
;
A
#
# COMPACT_ATOMS: atom_id res chain seq x y z
N MET A 1 0.22 -10.57 -9.69
CA MET A 1 -0.39 -9.22 -9.68
C MET A 1 -1.02 -9.05 -8.30
N PHE A 2 -0.79 -7.93 -7.59
CA PHE A 2 -1.27 -7.78 -6.21
C PHE A 2 -2.78 -7.47 -6.15
N ILE A 3 -3.28 -6.73 -7.14
CA ILE A 3 -4.70 -6.43 -7.34
C ILE A 3 -5.22 -7.08 -8.62
N THR A 4 -6.52 -7.36 -8.65
CA THR A 4 -7.24 -8.03 -9.74
C THR A 4 -8.43 -7.20 -10.22
N GLU A 5 -9.05 -7.60 -11.33
CA GLU A 5 -10.27 -6.95 -11.84
C GLU A 5 -11.45 -7.03 -10.88
N GLU A 6 -11.52 -8.10 -10.10
CA GLU A 6 -12.56 -8.26 -9.08
C GLU A 6 -12.38 -7.26 -7.93
N ASP A 7 -11.14 -6.97 -7.55
CA ASP A 7 -10.83 -5.98 -6.52
C ASP A 7 -11.34 -4.58 -6.96
N TYR A 8 -11.14 -4.21 -8.23
CA TYR A 8 -11.69 -2.96 -8.77
C TYR A 8 -13.21 -2.91 -8.76
N LYS A 9 -13.87 -4.03 -9.05
CA LYS A 9 -15.33 -4.15 -9.01
C LYS A 9 -15.86 -3.99 -7.59
N VAL A 10 -15.19 -4.54 -6.59
CA VAL A 10 -15.59 -4.42 -5.18
C VAL A 10 -15.44 -2.98 -4.68
N VAL A 11 -14.42 -2.24 -5.09
CA VAL A 11 -14.12 -0.91 -4.55
C VAL A 11 -15.02 0.19 -5.15
N ILE A 12 -15.30 0.17 -6.47
CA ILE A 12 -16.02 1.27 -7.16
C ILE A 12 -17.19 0.77 -8.03
N GLY A 13 -17.42 -0.54 -8.13
CA GLY A 13 -18.49 -1.11 -8.95
C GLY A 13 -18.26 -0.91 -10.46
N ASP A 14 -19.35 -0.93 -11.24
CA ASP A 14 -19.31 -0.88 -12.72
C ASP A 14 -18.61 0.35 -13.31
N ASN A 15 -18.44 1.42 -12.53
CA ASN A 15 -17.80 2.64 -13.00
C ASN A 15 -16.26 2.50 -13.13
N ALA A 16 -15.64 1.61 -12.33
CA ALA A 16 -14.23 1.26 -12.50
C ALA A 16 -14.02 0.42 -13.76
N LEU A 17 -14.94 -0.53 -14.04
CA LEU A 17 -14.85 -1.37 -15.23
C LEU A 17 -14.86 -0.54 -16.51
N LYS A 18 -15.64 0.55 -16.59
CA LYS A 18 -15.59 1.46 -17.74
C LYS A 18 -14.23 2.09 -17.97
N VAL A 19 -13.53 2.50 -16.90
CA VAL A 19 -12.18 3.08 -17.00
C VAL A 19 -11.19 2.01 -17.44
N ILE A 20 -11.20 0.86 -16.77
CA ILE A 20 -10.28 -0.24 -17.04
C ILE A 20 -10.44 -0.73 -18.49
N SER A 21 -11.67 -0.85 -18.98
CA SER A 21 -11.96 -1.27 -20.36
C SER A 21 -11.55 -0.26 -21.43
N GLN A 22 -11.35 1.01 -21.08
CA GLN A 22 -10.93 2.07 -22.00
C GLN A 22 -9.41 2.29 -22.02
N VAL A 23 -8.70 1.76 -21.03
CA VAL A 23 -7.25 1.94 -20.86
C VAL A 23 -6.52 0.74 -21.47
N SER A 24 -5.39 0.99 -22.13
CA SER A 24 -4.57 -0.10 -22.66
C SER A 24 -4.01 -0.97 -21.52
N PRO A 25 -3.82 -2.29 -21.75
CA PRO A 25 -3.26 -3.17 -20.72
C PRO A 25 -1.89 -2.70 -20.23
N GLU A 26 -1.08 -2.10 -21.10
CA GLU A 26 0.22 -1.51 -20.75
C GLU A 26 0.08 -0.31 -19.79
N ASN A 27 -0.83 0.63 -20.07
CA ASN A 27 -1.08 1.77 -19.18
C ASN A 27 -1.65 1.32 -17.84
N ARG A 28 -2.47 0.26 -17.84
CA ARG A 28 -2.97 -0.35 -16.62
C ARG A 28 -1.81 -0.92 -15.79
N THR A 29 -0.95 -1.75 -16.38
CA THR A 29 0.20 -2.33 -15.67
C THR A 29 1.14 -1.24 -15.13
N ASN A 30 1.36 -0.17 -15.89
CA ASN A 30 2.14 0.98 -15.44
C ASN A 30 1.49 1.68 -14.24
N ALA A 31 0.19 2.01 -14.33
CA ALA A 31 -0.54 2.65 -13.24
C ALA A 31 -0.59 1.80 -11.96
N GLU A 32 -0.69 0.48 -12.09
CA GLU A 32 -0.63 -0.46 -10.97
C GLU A 32 0.77 -0.50 -10.34
N ALA A 33 1.83 -0.45 -11.16
CA ALA A 33 3.21 -0.39 -10.68
C ALA A 33 3.53 0.94 -10.00
N GLU A 34 3.09 2.07 -10.57
CA GLU A 34 3.23 3.41 -9.98
C GLU A 34 2.52 3.48 -8.63
N ALA A 35 1.28 3.00 -8.54
CA ALA A 35 0.52 2.96 -7.30
C ALA A 35 1.21 2.11 -6.21
N ARG A 36 1.78 0.96 -6.60
CA ARG A 36 2.54 0.11 -5.68
C ARG A 36 3.77 0.82 -5.15
N GLU A 37 4.56 1.44 -6.04
CA GLU A 37 5.79 2.11 -5.62
C GLU A 37 5.52 3.33 -4.75
N GLU A 38 4.44 4.05 -5.01
CA GLU A 38 4.00 5.16 -4.17
C GLU A 38 3.64 4.70 -2.76
N ILE A 39 2.77 3.68 -2.63
CA ILE A 39 2.41 3.10 -1.32
C ILE A 39 3.66 2.55 -0.61
N ALA A 40 4.52 1.83 -1.34
CA ALA A 40 5.75 1.30 -0.79
C ALA A 40 6.66 2.41 -0.26
N GLY A 41 6.70 3.58 -0.89
CA GLY A 41 7.47 4.75 -0.43
C GLY A 41 7.11 5.16 1.00
N TYR A 42 5.84 5.16 1.35
CA TYR A 42 5.37 5.52 2.70
C TYR A 42 5.57 4.39 3.73
N LEU A 43 5.52 3.12 3.29
CA LEU A 43 5.55 1.96 4.19
C LEU A 43 6.96 1.40 4.45
N ARG A 44 7.89 1.54 3.50
CA ARG A 44 9.29 1.04 3.58
C ARG A 44 10.03 1.37 4.88
N PRO A 45 9.83 2.53 5.55
CA PRO A 45 10.55 2.83 6.78
C PRO A 45 10.26 1.86 7.94
N LYS A 46 9.13 1.13 7.91
CA LYS A 46 8.67 0.31 9.04
C LYS A 46 8.19 -1.09 8.65
N TYR A 47 7.69 -1.26 7.43
CA TYR A 47 7.03 -2.48 7.01
C TYR A 47 7.74 -3.16 5.83
N ASP A 48 7.62 -4.49 5.78
CA ASP A 48 8.14 -5.29 4.69
C ASP A 48 7.22 -5.20 3.48
N CYS A 49 7.54 -4.27 2.57
CA CYS A 49 6.79 -4.07 1.34
C CYS A 49 6.84 -5.30 0.43
N THR A 50 7.92 -6.08 0.45
CA THR A 50 8.02 -7.30 -0.36
C THR A 50 7.00 -8.32 0.11
N ALA A 51 6.92 -8.55 1.43
CA ALA A 51 5.92 -9.44 2.02
C ALA A 51 4.48 -8.94 1.77
N ILE A 52 4.23 -7.63 1.94
CA ILE A 52 2.91 -7.02 1.72
C ILE A 52 2.43 -7.27 0.29
N PHE A 53 3.24 -6.92 -0.71
CA PHE A 53 2.83 -7.01 -2.11
C PHE A 53 2.96 -8.41 -2.72
N SER A 54 3.64 -9.33 -2.03
CA SER A 54 3.70 -10.75 -2.43
C SER A 54 2.51 -11.56 -1.91
N ALA A 55 1.80 -11.07 -0.87
CA ALA A 55 0.63 -11.74 -0.33
C ALA A 55 -0.45 -11.98 -1.41
N GLN A 56 -1.14 -13.12 -1.32
CA GLN A 56 -2.21 -13.54 -2.24
C GLN A 56 -3.52 -13.80 -1.48
N ASP A 57 -4.64 -13.71 -2.20
CA ASP A 57 -5.98 -14.05 -1.71
C ASP A 57 -6.34 -13.34 -0.40
N GLU A 58 -6.73 -14.10 0.63
CA GLU A 58 -7.16 -13.61 1.94
C GLU A 58 -6.02 -13.07 2.81
N HIS A 59 -4.76 -13.36 2.46
CA HIS A 59 -3.59 -12.84 3.19
C HIS A 59 -3.26 -11.40 2.78
N ARG A 60 -3.90 -10.88 1.73
CA ARG A 60 -3.75 -9.49 1.31
C ARG A 60 -4.44 -8.58 2.31
N ASN A 61 -3.74 -7.55 2.78
CA ASN A 61 -4.36 -6.54 3.61
C ASN A 61 -5.41 -5.77 2.79
N ARG A 62 -6.68 -5.88 3.19
CA ARG A 62 -7.82 -5.30 2.46
C ARG A 62 -7.74 -3.78 2.30
N LEU A 63 -7.16 -3.07 3.26
CA LEU A 63 -6.96 -1.62 3.15
C LEU A 63 -5.92 -1.28 2.09
N ILE A 64 -4.80 -2.02 2.06
CA ILE A 64 -3.77 -1.82 1.03
C ILE A 64 -4.31 -2.15 -0.36
N VAL A 65 -5.10 -3.22 -0.51
CA VAL A 65 -5.77 -3.54 -1.78
C VAL A 65 -6.68 -2.39 -2.22
N MET A 66 -7.53 -1.88 -1.31
CA MET A 66 -8.43 -0.76 -1.60
C MET A 66 -7.66 0.49 -2.03
N TYR A 67 -6.63 0.89 -1.29
CA TYR A 67 -5.84 2.09 -1.63
C TYR A 67 -5.03 1.92 -2.91
N THR A 68 -4.50 0.72 -3.18
CA THR A 68 -3.82 0.45 -4.45
C THR A 68 -4.80 0.58 -5.63
N CYS A 69 -6.05 0.11 -5.46
CA CYS A 69 -7.09 0.28 -6.47
C CYS A 69 -7.45 1.76 -6.69
N ASP A 70 -7.64 2.53 -5.62
CA ASP A 70 -7.99 3.95 -5.72
C ASP A 70 -6.88 4.78 -6.39
N ILE A 71 -5.62 4.55 -6.02
CA ILE A 71 -4.45 5.26 -6.58
C ILE A 71 -4.23 4.87 -8.04
N SER A 72 -4.27 3.57 -8.36
CA SER A 72 -4.11 3.11 -9.75
C SER A 72 -5.23 3.65 -10.66
N LEU A 73 -6.48 3.68 -10.20
CA LEU A 73 -7.59 4.28 -10.95
C LEU A 73 -7.44 5.79 -11.11
N TYR A 74 -6.85 6.48 -10.12
CA TYR A 74 -6.52 7.88 -10.26
C TYR A 74 -5.53 8.11 -11.41
N HIS A 75 -4.39 7.39 -11.43
CA HIS A 75 -3.40 7.48 -12.51
C HIS A 75 -3.99 7.14 -13.88
N MET A 76 -4.75 6.04 -13.98
CA MET A 76 -5.45 5.67 -15.21
C MET A 76 -6.41 6.76 -15.69
N SER A 77 -7.16 7.37 -14.78
CA SER A 77 -8.10 8.42 -15.13
C SER A 77 -7.46 9.76 -15.47
N ALA A 78 -6.31 10.07 -14.88
CA ALA A 78 -5.52 11.26 -15.17
C ALA A 78 -4.85 11.17 -16.55
N ALA A 79 -4.50 9.96 -17.00
CA ALA A 79 -3.96 9.70 -18.34
C ALA A 79 -5.03 9.81 -19.45
N MET A 80 -6.32 9.80 -19.12
CA MET A 80 -7.41 9.89 -20.10
C MET A 80 -7.82 11.34 -20.40
N PRO A 81 -8.10 11.68 -21.68
CA PRO A 81 -8.45 13.04 -22.08
C PRO A 81 -9.80 13.53 -21.53
N GLN A 82 -10.73 12.62 -21.21
CA GLN A 82 -12.10 12.98 -20.81
C GLN A 82 -12.31 13.26 -19.31
N LYS A 83 -11.30 13.14 -18.43
CA LYS A 83 -11.38 13.43 -16.98
C LYS A 83 -12.70 13.00 -16.28
N MET A 84 -13.35 11.93 -16.74
CA MET A 84 -14.68 11.54 -16.26
C MET A 84 -14.63 11.18 -14.77
N GLY A 85 -15.40 11.86 -13.90
CA GLY A 85 -15.48 11.54 -12.47
C GLY A 85 -14.22 11.87 -11.66
N SER A 86 -13.42 12.85 -12.12
CA SER A 86 -12.13 13.20 -11.50
C SER A 86 -12.24 13.67 -10.04
N GLU A 87 -13.36 14.28 -9.63
CA GLU A 87 -13.52 14.81 -8.27
C GLU A 87 -13.60 13.71 -7.21
N ILE A 88 -14.43 12.68 -7.44
CA ILE A 88 -14.56 11.56 -6.50
C ILE A 88 -13.25 10.79 -6.42
N ARG A 89 -12.56 10.58 -7.54
CA ARG A 89 -11.26 9.89 -7.57
C ARG A 89 -10.17 10.70 -6.87
N LYS A 90 -10.18 12.02 -7.04
CA LYS A 90 -9.27 12.91 -6.31
C LYS A 90 -9.51 12.85 -4.81
N GLU A 91 -10.76 12.89 -4.35
CA GLU A 91 -11.08 12.76 -2.92
C GLU A 91 -10.60 11.42 -2.35
N ARG A 92 -10.82 10.32 -3.08
CA ARG A 92 -10.36 8.98 -2.70
C ARG A 92 -8.84 8.90 -2.63
N TYR A 93 -8.15 9.44 -3.64
CA TYR A 93 -6.69 9.56 -3.67
C TYR A 93 -6.18 10.36 -2.46
N GLU A 94 -6.72 11.56 -2.22
CA GLU A 94 -6.31 12.40 -1.08
C GLU A 94 -6.55 11.71 0.28
N ARG A 95 -7.62 10.93 0.41
CA ARG A 95 -7.86 10.09 1.60
C ARG A 95 -6.83 8.98 1.74
N ALA A 96 -6.44 8.33 0.64
CA ALA A 96 -5.40 7.30 0.64
C ALA A 96 -4.05 7.88 1.10
N ILE A 97 -3.63 9.02 0.51
CA ILE A 97 -2.40 9.70 0.89
C ILE A 97 -2.40 10.11 2.36
N LYS A 98 -3.48 10.73 2.86
CA LYS A 98 -3.61 11.08 4.29
C LYS A 98 -3.48 9.88 5.21
N TRP A 99 -4.00 8.72 4.81
CA TRP A 99 -3.84 7.50 5.58
C TRP A 99 -2.38 7.03 5.57
N LEU A 100 -1.72 7.01 4.41
CA LEU A 100 -0.32 6.63 4.27
C LEU A 100 0.62 7.55 5.06
N GLU A 101 0.37 8.87 5.04
CA GLU A 101 1.07 9.85 5.88
C GLU A 101 0.83 9.57 7.38
N GLY A 102 -0.39 9.20 7.76
CA GLY A 102 -0.72 8.80 9.13
C GLY A 102 0.02 7.54 9.58
N VAL A 103 0.21 6.58 8.66
CA VAL A 103 1.00 5.37 8.91
C VAL A 103 2.48 5.69 9.03
N GLN A 104 3.02 6.51 8.14
CA GLN A 104 4.41 6.95 8.17
C GLN A 104 4.73 7.75 9.45
N ALA A 105 3.81 8.61 9.88
CA ALA A 105 3.91 9.35 11.13
C ALA A 105 3.74 8.48 12.39
N GLY A 106 3.41 7.20 12.24
CA GLY A 106 3.16 6.27 13.34
C GLY A 106 1.88 6.54 14.13
N LYS A 107 1.01 7.44 13.64
CA LYS A 107 -0.31 7.73 14.24
C LYS A 107 -1.30 6.60 13.97
N ILE A 108 -1.14 5.93 12.83
CA ILE A 108 -1.91 4.78 12.41
C ILE A 108 -0.96 3.59 12.35
N VAL A 109 -1.30 2.49 13.03
CA VAL A 109 -0.50 1.26 13.02
C VAL A 109 -1.33 0.17 12.38
N PRO A 110 -1.23 -0.04 11.06
CA PRO A 110 -1.93 -1.12 10.39
C PRO A 110 -1.30 -2.47 10.73
N ASP A 111 -2.12 -3.52 10.67
CA ASP A 111 -1.68 -4.90 10.81
C ASP A 111 -0.98 -5.34 9.50
N LEU A 112 0.30 -5.04 9.42
CA LEU A 112 1.18 -5.31 8.28
C LEU A 112 2.49 -5.93 8.77
N PRO A 113 3.13 -6.82 7.98
CA PRO A 113 4.40 -7.40 8.35
C PRO A 113 5.46 -6.32 8.52
N LEU A 114 6.13 -6.33 9.67
CA LEU A 114 7.21 -5.40 9.98
C LEU A 114 8.46 -5.78 9.18
N ALA A 115 9.18 -4.78 8.70
CA ALA A 115 10.51 -5.02 8.14
C ALA A 115 11.42 -5.52 9.27
N VAL A 116 12.18 -6.58 9.04
CA VAL A 116 13.14 -7.10 10.01
C VAL A 116 14.53 -6.69 9.54
N GLY A 117 15.31 -6.05 10.42
CA GLY A 117 16.70 -5.71 10.14
C GLY A 117 17.60 -6.95 10.17
N GLU A 118 18.84 -6.80 9.74
CA GLU A 118 19.85 -7.88 9.72
C GLU A 118 20.09 -8.53 11.10
N ASP A 119 19.78 -7.80 12.18
CA ASP A 119 19.88 -8.24 13.59
C ASP A 119 18.64 -9.03 14.08
N GLY A 120 17.63 -9.25 13.25
CA GLY A 120 16.38 -9.92 13.65
C GLY A 120 15.40 -9.01 14.43
N LEU A 121 15.74 -7.73 14.63
CA LEU A 121 14.89 -6.73 15.27
C LEU A 121 13.99 -6.02 14.24
N PRO A 122 12.77 -5.60 14.61
CA PRO A 122 11.91 -4.82 13.72
C PRO A 122 12.60 -3.50 13.36
N SER A 123 12.78 -3.28 12.06
CA SER A 123 13.28 -2.04 11.49
C SER A 123 12.22 -0.96 11.65
N GLY A 124 12.56 0.03 12.48
CA GLY A 124 11.75 1.20 12.78
C GLY A 124 12.24 1.83 14.09
N ASN A 125 11.90 3.10 14.32
CA ASN A 125 12.27 3.85 15.54
C ASN A 125 11.65 3.30 16.86
N SER A 126 11.31 2.01 16.90
CA SER A 126 10.89 1.32 18.11
C SER A 126 12.09 1.17 19.03
N PHE A 127 12.09 1.87 20.16
CA PHE A 127 13.01 1.59 21.25
C PHE A 127 12.79 0.16 21.72
N VAL A 128 13.70 -0.75 21.37
CA VAL A 128 13.70 -2.11 21.89
C VAL A 128 14.33 -2.07 23.28
N TYR A 129 13.51 -2.08 24.32
CA TYR A 129 14.00 -2.30 25.69
C TYR A 129 14.33 -3.78 25.86
N SER A 130 15.61 -4.13 25.69
CA SER A 130 16.13 -5.45 26.03
C SER A 130 17.04 -5.34 27.25
N CYS A 131 16.83 -6.21 28.24
CA CYS A 131 17.79 -6.41 29.31
C CYS A 131 18.82 -7.43 28.84
N GLN A 132 20.10 -7.05 28.80
CA GLN A 132 21.19 -8.04 28.68
C GLN A 132 21.05 -9.06 29.82
N LYS A 133 21.22 -10.35 29.51
CA LYS A 133 21.31 -11.40 30.53
C LYS A 133 22.40 -11.03 31.53
N GLN A 134 22.08 -11.18 32.80
CA GLN A 134 22.97 -10.87 33.92
C GLN A 134 24.28 -11.65 33.74
N LEU A 135 25.40 -10.93 33.61
CA LEU A 135 26.72 -11.54 33.55
C LEU A 135 27.09 -12.03 34.97
N HIS A 136 27.07 -13.34 35.19
CA HIS A 136 27.61 -13.93 36.41
C HIS A 136 29.13 -13.91 36.34
N HIS A 137 29.75 -12.88 36.92
CA HIS A 137 31.19 -12.86 37.14
C HIS A 137 31.51 -13.71 38.38
N ASN A 138 32.06 -14.91 38.15
CA ASN A 138 32.74 -15.65 39.21
C ASN A 138 34.16 -15.08 39.31
N TRP A 139 34.45 -14.40 40.42
CA TRP A 139 35.77 -13.95 40.81
C TRP A 139 36.54 -15.04 41.54
#